data_AF-A0A0Q8RKA0-F1
#
_entry.id   AF-A0A0Q8RKA0-F1
#
_cell.length_a   1.000
_cell.length_b   1.000
_cell.length_c   1.000
_cell.angle_alpha   90.00
_cell.angle_beta   90.00
_cell.angle_gamma   90.00
#
_symmetry.space_group_name_H-M   'P 1'
#
loop_
_entity.id
_entity.type
_entity.pdbx_description
1 polymer ?
#
loop_
_entity_poly.entity_id
_entity_poly.type
_entity_poly.pdbx_seq_one_letter_code
_entity_poly.pdbx_strand_id
1 'polypeptide(L)'
;MVGAAAAGLVTGLAVNLGRKAVVQAPSVMAGDWFEALKTEHAFALSIFDQIEKTTDAEPAKRALLLTQLKHALGKHAFTEENVVYPALRNWGDKADADKLNHDHGYVKQYLYELDALDKSSPAFLNRIAAFRVDLEAHIREEEDAIFPPLHAALDGPQNARITALANKEGFKLA
;
A
#
# COMPACT_ATOMS: atom_id res chain seq x y z
N MET A 1 21.92 -0.64 35.27
CA MET A 1 21.92 -0.21 33.85
C MET A 1 21.48 -1.34 32.88
N VAL A 2 21.91 -2.60 33.06
CA VAL A 2 21.56 -3.71 32.13
C VAL A 2 20.07 -4.13 32.14
N GLY A 3 19.41 -4.12 33.29
CA GLY A 3 18.00 -4.57 33.40
C GLY A 3 16.97 -3.67 32.69
N ALA A 4 17.17 -2.35 32.71
CA ALA A 4 16.27 -1.40 32.04
C ALA A 4 16.38 -1.47 30.51
N ALA A 5 17.60 -1.70 29.98
CA ALA A 5 17.82 -1.87 28.54
C ALA A 5 17.16 -3.16 28.02
N ALA A 6 17.28 -4.28 28.76
CA ALA A 6 16.64 -5.54 28.38
C ALA A 6 15.10 -5.44 28.40
N ALA A 7 14.52 -4.82 29.43
CA ALA A 7 13.07 -4.61 29.51
C ALA A 7 12.53 -3.67 28.41
N GLY A 8 13.30 -2.61 28.07
CA GLY A 8 12.98 -1.70 26.97
C GLY A 8 13.02 -2.40 25.60
N LEU A 9 14.01 -3.26 25.37
CA LEU A 9 14.13 -4.06 24.14
C LEU A 9 12.96 -5.05 23.99
N VAL A 10 12.60 -5.77 25.05
CA VAL A 10 11.47 -6.73 25.02
C VAL A 10 10.15 -6.01 24.77
N THR A 11 9.89 -4.90 25.46
CA THR A 11 8.68 -4.09 25.26
C THR A 11 8.62 -3.53 23.83
N GLY A 12 9.73 -3.00 23.31
CA GLY A 12 9.80 -2.48 21.94
C GLY A 12 9.53 -3.55 20.88
N LEU A 13 10.07 -4.76 21.06
CA LEU A 13 9.81 -5.90 20.16
C LEU A 13 8.33 -6.30 20.19
N ALA A 14 7.72 -6.40 21.38
CA ALA A 14 6.31 -6.76 21.52
C ALA A 14 5.38 -5.73 20.87
N VAL A 15 5.64 -4.43 21.05
CA VAL A 15 4.86 -3.35 20.42
C VAL A 15 4.96 -3.41 18.89
N ASN A 16 6.17 -3.64 18.35
CA ASN A 16 6.35 -3.73 16.91
C ASN A 16 5.62 -4.93 16.30
N LEU A 17 5.66 -6.09 16.96
CA LEU A 17 4.91 -7.27 16.53
C LEU A 17 3.40 -7.03 16.58
N GLY A 18 2.90 -6.39 17.65
CA GLY A 18 1.49 -6.01 17.76
C GLY A 18 1.04 -5.08 16.64
N ARG A 19 1.82 -4.04 16.33
CA ARG A 19 1.54 -3.11 15.22
C ARG A 19 1.47 -3.85 13.88
N LYS A 20 2.46 -4.69 13.58
CA LYS A 20 2.51 -5.50 12.36
C LYS A 20 1.29 -6.42 12.21
N ALA A 21 0.90 -7.06 13.30
CA ALA A 21 -0.29 -7.90 13.31
C ALA A 21 -1.55 -7.10 12.99
N VAL A 22 -1.74 -5.92 13.59
CA VAL A 22 -2.90 -5.05 13.33
C VAL A 22 -2.93 -4.56 11.88
N VAL A 23 -1.79 -4.10 11.34
CA VAL A 23 -1.71 -3.52 9.99
C VAL A 23 -1.91 -4.58 8.90
N GLN A 24 -1.42 -5.81 9.11
CA GLN A 24 -1.53 -6.89 8.11
C GLN A 24 -2.78 -7.77 8.29
N ALA A 25 -3.47 -7.70 9.43
CA ALA A 25 -4.63 -8.54 9.73
C ALA A 25 -5.73 -8.50 8.65
N PRO A 26 -6.15 -7.34 8.10
CA PRO A 26 -7.18 -7.32 7.06
C PRO A 26 -6.79 -8.14 5.82
N SER A 27 -5.56 -7.98 5.33
CA SER A 27 -5.01 -8.72 4.20
C SER A 27 -4.94 -10.23 4.47
N VAL A 28 -4.57 -10.63 5.70
CA VAL A 28 -4.56 -12.04 6.11
C VAL A 28 -5.98 -12.61 6.16
N MET A 29 -6.94 -11.85 6.69
CA MET A 29 -8.33 -12.28 6.81
C MET A 29 -9.04 -12.38 5.47
N ALA A 30 -8.62 -11.64 4.45
CA ALA A 30 -9.11 -11.78 3.08
C ALA A 30 -8.84 -13.20 2.52
N GLY A 31 -7.76 -13.85 2.96
CA GLY A 31 -7.44 -15.26 2.62
C GLY A 31 -7.02 -15.51 1.17
N ASP A 32 -7.11 -14.50 0.32
CA ASP A 32 -6.75 -14.51 -1.10
C ASP A 32 -5.95 -13.23 -1.42
N TRP A 33 -4.88 -13.35 -2.21
CA TRP A 33 -3.99 -12.22 -2.50
C TRP A 33 -4.69 -11.09 -3.26
N PHE A 34 -5.62 -11.43 -4.16
CA PHE A 34 -6.30 -10.42 -4.97
C PHE A 34 -7.32 -9.66 -4.12
N GLU A 35 -8.12 -10.36 -3.31
CA GLU A 35 -9.03 -9.71 -2.37
C GLU A 35 -8.29 -8.92 -1.27
N ALA A 36 -7.10 -9.36 -0.87
CA ALA A 36 -6.23 -8.61 0.03
C ALA A 36 -5.78 -7.26 -0.57
N LEU A 37 -5.35 -7.24 -1.84
CA LEU A 37 -4.95 -6.00 -2.51
C LEU A 37 -6.12 -5.04 -2.68
N LYS A 38 -7.31 -5.54 -3.06
CA LYS A 38 -8.54 -4.73 -3.12
C LYS A 38 -8.88 -4.10 -1.77
N THR A 39 -8.68 -4.84 -0.68
CA THR A 39 -8.85 -4.33 0.68
C THR A 39 -7.86 -3.20 0.99
N GLU A 40 -6.61 -3.34 0.55
CA GLU A 40 -5.57 -2.31 0.71
C GLU A 40 -5.84 -1.07 -0.14
N HIS A 41 -6.31 -1.23 -1.39
CA HIS A 41 -6.77 -0.15 -2.25
C HIS A 41 -7.91 0.64 -1.60
N ALA A 42 -8.96 -0.05 -1.15
CA ALA A 42 -10.09 0.58 -0.47
C ALA A 42 -9.64 1.36 0.78
N PHE A 43 -8.68 0.81 1.54
CA PHE A 43 -8.11 1.51 2.69
C PHE A 43 -7.34 2.77 2.27
N ALA A 44 -6.49 2.72 1.24
CA ALA A 44 -5.78 3.88 0.72
C ALA A 44 -6.76 4.98 0.24
N LEU A 45 -7.78 4.62 -0.54
CA LEU A 45 -8.82 5.55 -1.00
C LEU A 45 -9.60 6.18 0.16
N SER A 46 -9.84 5.44 1.25
CA SER A 46 -10.46 6.00 2.45
C SER A 46 -9.59 7.06 3.15
N ILE A 47 -8.27 7.01 3.00
CA ILE A 47 -7.36 8.04 3.51
C ILE A 47 -7.42 9.27 2.60
N PHE A 48 -7.51 9.10 1.28
CA PHE A 48 -7.78 10.22 0.36
C PHE A 48 -9.08 10.94 0.74
N ASP A 49 -10.16 10.19 0.98
CA ASP A 49 -11.45 10.75 1.42
C ASP A 49 -11.32 11.60 2.69
N GLN A 50 -10.45 11.17 3.62
CA GLN A 50 -10.20 11.91 4.86
C GLN A 50 -9.36 13.17 4.63
N ILE A 51 -8.36 13.10 3.75
CA ILE A 51 -7.51 14.24 3.39
C ILE A 51 -8.33 15.31 2.68
N GLU A 52 -9.17 14.94 1.72
CA GLU A 52 -9.98 15.87 0.93
C GLU A 52 -11.04 16.60 1.77
N LYS A 53 -11.43 16.04 2.93
CA LYS A 53 -12.32 16.68 3.90
C LYS A 53 -11.62 17.67 4.83
N THR A 54 -10.30 17.85 4.73
CA THR A 54 -9.55 18.81 5.56
C THR A 54 -9.57 20.22 4.99
N THR A 55 -9.40 21.20 5.87
CA THR A 55 -9.23 22.61 5.51
C THR A 55 -7.76 23.05 5.60
N ASP A 56 -7.44 24.21 5.04
CA ASP A 56 -6.11 24.87 5.15
C ASP A 56 -5.72 25.19 6.61
N ALA A 57 -6.70 25.33 7.49
CA ALA A 57 -6.52 25.47 8.94
C ALA A 57 -6.11 24.17 9.67
N GLU A 58 -6.02 23.03 8.99
CA GLU A 58 -5.70 21.72 9.58
C GLU A 58 -4.37 21.10 9.09
N PRO A 59 -3.24 21.85 9.04
CA PRO A 59 -1.99 21.35 8.45
C PRO A 59 -1.41 20.13 9.20
N ALA A 60 -1.58 20.07 10.53
CA ALA A 60 -1.13 18.94 11.33
C ALA A 60 -1.88 17.64 11.01
N LYS A 61 -3.20 17.73 10.79
CA LYS A 61 -4.04 16.59 10.39
C LYS A 61 -3.70 16.13 8.98
N ARG A 62 -3.48 17.06 8.04
CA ARG A 62 -2.98 16.76 6.69
C ARG A 62 -1.65 16.02 6.73
N ALA A 63 -0.70 16.46 7.56
CA ALA A 63 0.60 15.79 7.72
C ALA A 63 0.46 14.37 8.29
N LEU A 64 -0.41 14.18 9.29
CA LEU A 64 -0.69 12.86 9.86
C LEU A 64 -1.30 11.91 8.82
N LEU A 65 -2.34 12.36 8.11
CA LEU A 65 -3.01 11.56 7.09
C LEU A 65 -2.08 11.25 5.90
N LEU A 66 -1.24 12.20 5.47
CA LEU A 66 -0.24 11.93 4.45
C LEU A 66 0.77 10.88 4.91
N THR A 67 1.19 10.91 6.18
CA THR A 67 2.06 9.88 6.75
C THR A 67 1.40 8.50 6.72
N GLN A 68 0.12 8.42 7.06
CA GLN A 68 -0.66 7.18 6.99
C GLN A 68 -0.79 6.69 5.54
N LEU A 69 -1.09 7.58 4.60
CA LEU A 69 -1.19 7.25 3.17
C LEU A 69 0.13 6.69 2.63
N LYS A 70 1.26 7.35 2.95
CA LYS A 70 2.61 6.89 2.56
C LYS A 70 2.91 5.49 3.09
N HIS A 71 2.54 5.21 4.34
CA HIS A 71 2.74 3.89 4.93
C HIS A 71 1.87 2.83 4.25
N ALA A 72 0.59 3.13 4.01
CA ALA A 72 -0.34 2.23 3.35
C ALA A 72 0.14 1.88 1.94
N LEU A 73 0.40 2.89 1.10
CA LEU A 73 0.88 2.71 -0.27
C LEU A 73 2.27 2.05 -0.32
N GLY A 74 3.17 2.40 0.60
CA GLY A 74 4.50 1.79 0.65
C GLY A 74 4.45 0.29 0.96
N LYS A 75 3.60 -0.15 1.91
CA LYS A 75 3.41 -1.58 2.22
C LYS A 75 2.77 -2.32 1.05
N HIS A 76 1.75 -1.71 0.46
CA HIS A 76 0.97 -2.25 -0.65
C HIS A 76 1.85 -2.43 -1.89
N ALA A 77 2.48 -1.35 -2.38
CA ALA A 77 3.37 -1.38 -3.53
C ALA A 77 4.53 -2.38 -3.36
N PHE A 78 5.09 -2.48 -2.15
CA PHE A 78 6.14 -3.46 -1.88
C PHE A 78 5.66 -4.90 -2.04
N THR A 79 4.41 -5.20 -1.68
CA THR A 79 3.82 -6.53 -1.84
C THR A 79 3.67 -6.87 -3.33
N GLU A 80 3.20 -5.93 -4.13
CA GLU A 80 3.01 -6.11 -5.56
C GLU A 80 4.33 -6.23 -6.31
N GLU A 81 5.26 -5.30 -6.08
CA GLU A 81 6.58 -5.25 -6.71
C GLU A 81 7.41 -6.51 -6.42
N ASN A 82 7.28 -7.11 -5.22
CA ASN A 82 8.07 -8.28 -4.82
C ASN A 82 7.38 -9.63 -5.04
N VAL A 83 6.06 -9.65 -5.32
CA VAL A 83 5.30 -10.90 -5.43
C VAL A 83 4.41 -10.93 -6.66
N VAL A 84 3.48 -9.99 -6.78
CA VAL A 84 2.41 -10.04 -7.79
C VAL A 84 2.94 -9.71 -9.18
N TYR A 85 3.69 -8.63 -9.36
CA TYR A 85 4.27 -8.28 -10.67
C TYR A 85 5.30 -9.32 -11.15
N PRO A 86 6.16 -9.89 -10.28
CA PRO A 86 6.97 -11.05 -10.66
C PRO A 86 6.14 -12.27 -11.08
N ALA A 87 5.02 -12.55 -10.40
CA ALA A 87 4.13 -13.64 -10.78
C ALA A 87 3.45 -13.39 -12.14
N LEU A 88 2.94 -12.18 -12.37
CA LEU A 88 2.38 -11.73 -13.65
C LEU A 88 3.40 -11.89 -14.80
N ARG A 89 4.63 -11.43 -14.57
CA ARG A 89 5.74 -11.61 -15.51
C ARG A 89 6.07 -13.08 -15.79
N ASN A 90 6.08 -13.93 -14.77
CA ASN A 90 6.36 -15.37 -14.92
C ASN A 90 5.23 -16.09 -15.65
N TRP A 91 4.00 -15.63 -15.50
CA TRP A 91 2.84 -16.13 -16.26
C TRP A 91 2.92 -15.77 -17.75
N GLY A 92 3.62 -14.69 -18.10
CA GLY A 92 3.96 -14.34 -19.48
C GLY A 92 3.68 -12.88 -19.82
N ASP A 93 2.96 -12.16 -18.96
CA ASP A 93 2.60 -10.76 -19.19
C ASP A 93 3.68 -9.81 -18.69
N LYS A 94 4.74 -9.70 -19.49
CA LYS A 94 5.88 -8.84 -19.18
C LYS A 94 5.55 -7.36 -19.38
N ALA A 95 4.67 -7.06 -20.33
CA ALA A 95 4.34 -5.68 -20.70
C ALA A 95 3.60 -4.99 -19.55
N ASP A 96 2.55 -5.62 -19.03
CA ASP A 96 1.80 -5.05 -17.91
C ASP A 96 2.63 -5.08 -16.62
N ALA A 97 3.43 -6.12 -16.39
CA ALA A 97 4.34 -6.13 -15.25
C ALA A 97 5.39 -5.00 -15.28
N ASP A 98 5.91 -4.61 -16.46
CA ASP A 98 6.80 -3.44 -16.58
C ASP A 98 6.05 -2.12 -16.42
N LYS A 99 4.86 -2.02 -17.01
CA LYS A 99 4.00 -0.84 -16.91
C LYS A 99 3.63 -0.55 -15.46
N LEU A 100 3.17 -1.54 -14.70
CA LEU A 100 2.74 -1.32 -13.31
C LEU A 100 3.90 -0.90 -12.41
N ASN A 101 5.11 -1.45 -12.61
CA ASN A 101 6.33 -0.96 -11.93
C ASN A 101 6.64 0.51 -12.29
N HIS A 102 6.42 0.89 -13.54
CA HIS A 102 6.61 2.27 -14.00
C HIS A 102 5.58 3.21 -13.34
N ASP A 103 4.32 2.81 -13.26
CA ASP A 103 3.24 3.57 -12.62
C ASP A 103 3.53 3.83 -11.12
N HIS A 104 4.06 2.84 -10.41
CA HIS A 104 4.56 3.01 -9.03
C HIS A 104 5.67 4.04 -8.88
N GLY A 105 6.45 4.29 -9.94
CA GLY A 105 7.41 5.38 -10.00
C GLY A 105 6.73 6.74 -9.84
N TYR A 106 5.61 6.96 -10.52
CA TYR A 106 4.84 8.21 -10.41
C TYR A 106 4.14 8.35 -9.06
N VAL A 107 3.66 7.25 -8.46
CA VAL A 107 3.16 7.26 -7.07
C VAL A 107 4.21 7.82 -6.11
N LYS A 108 5.47 7.36 -6.22
CA LYS A 108 6.59 7.85 -5.40
C LYS A 108 6.87 9.34 -5.65
N GLN A 109 6.74 9.80 -6.89
CA GLN A 109 6.86 11.22 -7.24
C GLN A 109 5.76 12.08 -6.57
N TYR A 110 4.50 11.65 -6.63
CA TYR A 110 3.40 12.34 -5.95
C TYR A 110 3.66 12.50 -4.45
N LEU A 111 4.10 11.43 -3.79
CA LEU A 111 4.39 11.45 -2.35
C LEU A 111 5.54 12.40 -2.01
N TYR A 112 6.60 12.45 -2.82
CA TYR A 112 7.70 13.40 -2.64
C TYR A 112 7.23 14.86 -2.76
N GLU A 113 6.44 15.17 -3.78
CA GLU A 113 5.95 16.53 -3.97
C GLU A 113 4.99 16.95 -2.86
N LEU A 114 4.11 16.04 -2.41
CA LEU A 114 3.23 16.27 -1.27
C LEU A 114 4.01 16.48 0.05
N ASP A 115 5.15 15.80 0.25
CA ASP A 115 6.04 16.05 1.38
C ASP A 115 6.69 17.45 1.32
N ALA A 116 7.05 17.91 0.12
CA ALA A 116 7.69 19.20 -0.07
C ALA A 116 6.71 20.39 0.01
N LEU A 117 5.42 20.18 -0.27
CA LEU A 117 4.41 21.24 -0.22
C LEU A 117 4.10 21.71 1.20
N ASP A 118 3.75 22.99 1.35
CA ASP A 118 3.16 23.52 2.59
C ASP A 118 1.75 22.94 2.78
N LYS A 119 1.48 22.34 3.94
CA LYS A 119 0.22 21.66 4.26
C LYS A 119 -0.92 22.65 4.51
N SER A 120 -0.60 23.92 4.78
CA SER A 120 -1.58 25.01 4.85
C SER A 120 -1.92 25.58 3.47
N SER A 121 -1.18 25.24 2.42
CA SER A 121 -1.43 25.76 1.08
C SER A 121 -2.63 25.07 0.41
N PRO A 122 -3.48 25.80 -0.33
CA PRO A 122 -4.50 25.20 -1.20
C PRO A 122 -3.90 24.25 -2.27
N ALA A 123 -2.64 24.48 -2.66
CA ALA A 123 -1.94 23.61 -3.60
C ALA A 123 -1.82 22.15 -3.11
N PHE A 124 -1.85 21.93 -1.80
CA PHE A 124 -1.82 20.59 -1.21
C PHE A 124 -3.01 19.74 -1.67
N LEU A 125 -4.24 20.26 -1.53
CA LEU A 125 -5.44 19.52 -1.96
C LEU A 125 -5.52 19.37 -3.48
N ASN A 126 -5.06 20.37 -4.25
CA ASN A 126 -4.98 20.24 -5.69
C ASN A 126 -4.04 19.08 -6.10
N ARG A 127 -2.91 18.92 -5.41
CA ARG A 127 -1.98 17.82 -5.68
C ARG A 127 -2.54 16.47 -5.22
N ILE A 128 -3.25 16.43 -4.09
CA ILE A 128 -3.97 15.23 -3.62
C ILE A 128 -5.02 14.78 -4.64
N ALA A 129 -5.81 15.71 -5.18
CA ALA A 129 -6.85 15.38 -6.18
C ALA A 129 -6.24 14.84 -7.48
N ALA A 130 -5.16 15.44 -7.98
CA ALA A 130 -4.43 14.91 -9.14
C ALA A 130 -3.86 13.51 -8.86
N PHE A 131 -3.27 13.31 -7.68
CA PHE A 131 -2.74 12.01 -7.28
C PHE A 131 -3.84 10.94 -7.22
N ARG A 132 -5.00 11.29 -6.65
CA ARG A 132 -6.15 10.38 -6.54
C ARG A 132 -6.61 9.90 -7.92
N VAL A 133 -6.71 10.80 -8.90
CA VAL A 133 -7.14 10.45 -10.26
C VAL A 133 -6.24 9.38 -10.87
N ASP A 134 -4.92 9.59 -10.80
CA ASP A 134 -3.94 8.65 -11.36
C ASP A 134 -3.92 7.32 -10.59
N LEU A 135 -4.00 7.37 -9.26
CA LEU A 135 -4.05 6.17 -8.43
C LEU A 135 -5.32 5.35 -8.68
N GLU A 136 -6.49 5.99 -8.78
CA GLU A 136 -7.74 5.28 -9.10
C GLU A 136 -7.72 4.69 -10.51
N ALA A 137 -7.04 5.32 -11.47
CA ALA A 137 -6.84 4.74 -12.79
C ALA A 137 -5.97 3.48 -12.74
N HIS A 138 -4.85 3.53 -12.01
CA HIS A 138 -3.98 2.39 -11.76
C HIS A 138 -4.74 1.23 -11.08
N ILE A 139 -5.47 1.52 -9.99
CA ILE A 139 -6.29 0.53 -9.28
C ILE A 139 -7.30 -0.15 -10.22
N ARG A 140 -7.99 0.60 -11.09
CA ARG A 140 -8.95 0.02 -12.05
C ARG A 140 -8.25 -0.89 -13.07
N GLU A 141 -7.09 -0.50 -13.58
CA GLU A 141 -6.36 -1.35 -14.52
C GLU A 141 -5.94 -2.67 -13.87
N GLU A 142 -5.46 -2.62 -12.64
CA GLU A 142 -5.11 -3.81 -11.86
C GLU A 142 -6.33 -4.69 -11.57
N GLU A 143 -7.38 -4.11 -10.97
CA GLU A 143 -8.55 -4.86 -10.49
C GLU A 143 -9.47 -5.34 -11.61
N ASP A 144 -9.62 -4.59 -12.70
CA ASP A 144 -10.60 -4.89 -13.75
C ASP A 144 -9.98 -5.60 -14.96
N ALA A 145 -8.69 -5.37 -15.25
CA ALA A 145 -8.07 -5.83 -16.49
C ALA A 145 -6.90 -6.81 -16.28
N ILE A 146 -5.99 -6.54 -15.34
CA ILE A 146 -4.70 -7.24 -15.29
C ILE A 146 -4.71 -8.41 -14.31
N PHE A 147 -5.16 -8.21 -13.07
CA PHE A 147 -5.15 -9.26 -12.05
C PHE A 147 -6.20 -10.35 -12.24
N PRO A 148 -7.44 -10.08 -12.71
CA PRO A 148 -8.43 -11.13 -12.93
C PRO A 148 -7.96 -12.29 -13.83
N PRO A 149 -7.36 -12.06 -15.02
CA PRO A 149 -6.90 -13.17 -15.86
C PRO A 149 -5.72 -13.92 -15.23
N LEU A 150 -4.81 -13.24 -14.52
CA LEU A 150 -3.75 -13.91 -13.76
C LEU A 150 -4.32 -14.81 -12.68
N HIS A 151 -5.23 -14.29 -11.84
CA HIS A 151 -5.86 -15.04 -10.75
C HIS A 151 -6.59 -16.29 -11.27
N ALA A 152 -7.34 -16.14 -12.37
CA ALA A 152 -8.07 -17.23 -13.01
C ALA A 152 -7.18 -18.28 -13.67
N ALA A 153 -5.98 -17.90 -14.12
CA ALA A 153 -5.03 -18.83 -14.74
C ALA A 153 -4.26 -19.67 -13.72
N LEU A 154 -4.23 -19.27 -12.45
CA LEU A 154 -3.56 -19.99 -11.37
C LEU A 154 -4.52 -20.99 -10.71
N ASP A 155 -4.03 -22.21 -10.45
CA ASP A 155 -4.78 -23.17 -9.66
C ASP A 155 -4.84 -22.78 -8.17
N GLY A 156 -5.66 -23.48 -7.39
CA GLY A 156 -5.81 -23.21 -5.95
C GLY A 156 -4.47 -23.21 -5.18
N PRO A 157 -3.61 -24.23 -5.34
CA PRO A 157 -2.27 -24.24 -4.75
C PRO A 157 -1.38 -23.06 -5.17
N GLN A 158 -1.42 -22.64 -6.44
CA GLN A 158 -0.65 -21.50 -6.94
C GLN A 158 -1.15 -20.18 -6.35
N ASN A 159 -2.47 -19.95 -6.32
CA ASN A 159 -3.05 -18.78 -5.66
C ASN A 159 -2.72 -18.75 -4.17
N ALA A 160 -2.86 -19.87 -3.46
CA ALA A 160 -2.48 -19.98 -2.05
C ALA A 160 -0.99 -19.68 -1.80
N ARG A 161 -0.11 -20.08 -2.73
CA ARG A 161 1.31 -19.75 -2.66
C ARG A 161 1.55 -18.25 -2.82
N ILE A 162 0.90 -17.59 -3.77
CA ILE A 162 1.00 -16.12 -3.92
C ILE A 162 0.46 -15.43 -2.66
N THR A 163 -0.69 -15.84 -2.13
CA THR A 163 -1.25 -15.33 -0.87
C THR A 163 -0.26 -15.44 0.29
N ALA A 164 0.41 -16.58 0.44
CA ALA A 164 1.40 -16.77 1.50
C ALA A 164 2.63 -15.87 1.32
N LEU A 165 3.11 -15.69 0.08
CA LEU A 165 4.23 -14.80 -0.23
C LEU A 165 3.86 -13.33 -0.03
N ALA A 166 2.68 -12.91 -0.51
CA ALA A 166 2.17 -11.56 -0.35
C ALA A 166 2.06 -11.19 1.14
N ASN A 167 1.48 -12.08 1.96
CA ASN A 167 1.42 -11.85 3.41
C ASN A 167 2.81 -11.77 4.05
N LYS A 168 3.73 -12.64 3.65
CA LYS A 168 5.12 -12.60 4.15
C LYS A 168 5.80 -11.26 3.83
N GLU A 169 5.64 -10.75 2.62
CA GLU A 169 6.20 -9.45 2.22
C GLU A 169 5.49 -8.29 2.92
N GLY A 170 4.16 -8.31 3.00
CA GLY A 170 3.36 -7.31 3.73
C GLY A 170 3.76 -7.18 5.20
N PHE A 171 4.02 -8.29 5.90
CA PHE A 171 4.52 -8.26 7.28
C PHE A 171 5.87 -7.55 7.45
N LYS A 172 6.69 -7.42 6.40
CA LYS A 172 7.98 -6.70 6.52
C LYS A 172 7.77 -5.22 6.75
N LEU A 173 6.76 -4.64 6.08
CA LEU A 173 6.44 -3.20 6.12
C LEU A 173 5.16 -2.85 6.90
N ALA A 174 4.51 -3.83 7.51
CA ALA A 174 3.43 -3.61 8.47
C ALA A 174 3.89 -2.89 9.76
#